data_AF-A0A9C8XET6-F1
#
_entry.id   AF-A0A9C8XET6-F1
#
_cell.length_a   1.000
_cell.length_b   1.000
_cell.length_c   1.000
_cell.angle_alpha   90.00
_cell.angle_beta   90.00
_cell.angle_gamma   90.00
#
_symmetry.space_group_name_H-M   'P 1'
#
loop_
_entity.id
_entity.type
_entity.pdbx_description
1 polymer ?
#
loop_
_entity_poly.entity_id
_entity_poly.type
_entity_poly.pdbx_seq_one_letter_code
_entity_poly.pdbx_strand_id
1 'polypeptide(L)'
;MADDSYNLKAKTDTELHEWLIQQQPDSAEYEAGIRESMRRVAGMELKLEKMEDSVRKRELLAFGLAIVAIAVAITVVVIWY
;
A
#
# COMPACT_ATOMS: atom_id res chain seq x y z
N MET A 1 9.50 -23.88 1.22
CA MET A 1 8.42 -23.53 2.16
C MET A 1 9.01 -22.57 3.17
N ALA A 2 8.42 -21.41 3.39
CA ALA A 2 8.86 -20.52 4.47
C ALA A 2 8.53 -21.22 5.78
N ASP A 3 9.54 -21.42 6.61
CA ASP A 3 9.49 -22.19 7.83
C ASP A 3 8.51 -21.50 8.81
N ASP A 4 7.25 -21.94 8.84
CA ASP A 4 6.19 -21.42 9.73
C ASP A 4 6.34 -22.00 11.16
N SER A 5 7.49 -22.61 11.48
CA SER A 5 7.74 -23.33 12.75
C SER A 5 7.54 -22.46 13.99
N TYR A 6 7.69 -21.15 13.86
CA TYR A 6 7.57 -20.20 14.98
C TYR A 6 6.23 -19.42 14.97
N ASN A 7 5.30 -19.77 14.07
CA ASN A 7 3.98 -19.14 13.95
C ASN A 7 4.04 -17.59 13.83
N LEU A 8 5.08 -17.08 13.17
CA LEU A 8 5.37 -15.64 13.06
C LEU A 8 4.29 -14.89 12.27
N LYS A 9 3.59 -15.57 11.37
CA LYS A 9 2.46 -15.02 10.62
C LYS A 9 1.23 -14.69 11.46
N ALA A 10 0.99 -15.44 12.53
CA ALA A 10 -0.17 -15.21 13.40
C ALA A 10 0.05 -14.07 14.39
N LYS A 11 1.31 -13.69 14.65
CA LYS A 11 1.68 -12.60 15.54
C LYS A 11 1.35 -11.23 14.93
N THR A 12 0.83 -10.32 15.73
CA THR A 12 0.76 -8.90 15.35
C THR A 12 2.17 -8.31 15.19
N ASP A 13 2.30 -7.15 14.54
CA ASP A 13 3.62 -6.52 14.34
C ASP A 13 4.32 -6.20 15.67
N THR A 14 3.57 -5.78 16.69
CA THR A 14 4.11 -5.55 18.04
C THR A 14 4.61 -6.85 18.67
N GLU A 15 3.82 -7.92 18.61
CA GLU A 15 4.22 -9.23 19.16
C GLU A 15 5.41 -9.83 18.41
N LEU A 16 5.50 -9.61 17.09
CA LEU A 16 6.63 -10.03 16.28
C LEU A 16 7.90 -9.27 16.69
N HIS A 17 7.78 -7.96 16.93
CA HIS A 17 8.89 -7.12 17.39
C HIS A 17 9.38 -7.50 18.79
N GLU A 18 8.47 -7.67 19.76
CA GLU A 18 8.83 -8.14 21.10
C GLU A 18 9.45 -9.54 21.09
N TRP A 19 8.96 -10.42 20.22
CA TRP A 19 9.52 -11.76 20.06
C TRP A 19 10.94 -11.71 19.48
N LEU A 20 11.19 -10.83 18.50
CA LEU A 20 12.50 -10.60 17.89
C LEU A 20 13.54 -10.08 18.89
N ILE A 21 13.16 -9.17 19.79
CA ILE A 21 14.06 -8.61 20.81
C ILE A 21 14.51 -9.69 21.82
N GLN A 22 13.69 -10.72 22.01
CA GLN A 22 14.02 -11.84 22.91
C GLN A 22 14.93 -12.89 22.25
N GLN A 23 15.12 -12.85 20.93
CA GLN A 23 15.99 -13.79 20.23
C GLN A 23 17.44 -13.28 20.20
N GLN A 24 18.38 -14.22 20.18
CA GLN A 24 19.79 -13.90 20.01
C GLN A 24 20.04 -13.40 18.57
N PRO A 25 20.77 -12.28 18.39
CA PRO A 25 21.19 -11.87 17.04
C PRO A 25 22.00 -13.00 16.37
N ASP A 26 21.79 -13.19 15.06
CA ASP A 26 22.31 -14.30 14.23
C ASP A 26 21.75 -15.71 14.54
N SER A 27 20.74 -15.84 15.39
CA SER A 27 20.03 -17.12 15.50
C SER A 27 19.10 -17.34 14.31
N ALA A 28 18.80 -18.61 14.00
CA ALA A 28 17.88 -18.96 12.92
C ALA A 28 16.46 -18.39 13.17
N GLU A 29 16.06 -18.28 14.44
CA GLU A 29 14.83 -17.63 14.90
C GLU A 29 14.83 -16.14 14.57
N TYR A 30 15.92 -15.44 14.87
CA TYR A 30 16.08 -14.03 14.58
C TYR A 30 16.02 -13.76 13.07
N GLU A 31 16.72 -14.56 12.27
CA GLU A 31 16.63 -14.49 10.81
C GLU A 31 15.21 -14.73 10.29
N ALA A 32 14.48 -15.70 10.86
CA ALA A 32 13.09 -15.97 10.49
C ALA A 32 12.17 -14.78 10.80
N GLY A 33 12.34 -14.17 11.98
CA GLY A 33 11.63 -12.96 12.39
C GLY A 33 11.87 -11.78 11.45
N ILE A 34 13.14 -11.51 11.13
CA ILE A 34 13.53 -10.43 10.21
C ILE A 34 12.97 -10.67 8.81
N ARG A 35 13.02 -11.91 8.31
CA ARG A 35 12.52 -12.26 6.98
C ARG A 35 11.00 -12.08 6.88
N GLU A 36 10.25 -12.44 7.92
CA GLU A 36 8.81 -12.20 7.97
C GLU A 36 8.49 -10.70 8.08
N SER A 37 9.25 -9.94 8.87
CA SER A 37 9.10 -8.48 8.96
C SER A 37 9.33 -7.80 7.60
N MET A 38 10.41 -8.14 6.89
CA MET A 38 10.66 -7.65 5.52
C MET A 38 9.55 -8.02 4.55
N ARG A 39 9.00 -9.24 4.67
CA ARG A 39 7.89 -9.70 3.83
C ARG A 39 6.63 -8.86 4.03
N ARG A 40 6.33 -8.47 5.27
CA ARG A 40 5.19 -7.60 5.61
C ARG A 40 5.37 -6.19 5.04
N VAL A 41 6.57 -5.63 5.18
CA VAL A 41 6.92 -4.33 4.60
C VAL A 41 6.76 -4.35 3.08
N ALA A 42 7.34 -5.34 2.40
CA ALA A 42 7.20 -5.47 0.94
C ALA A 42 5.72 -5.61 0.49
N GLY A 43 4.91 -6.33 1.27
CA GLY A 43 3.47 -6.43 1.01
C GLY A 43 2.71 -5.11 1.20
N MET A 44 3.15 -4.27 2.13
CA MET A 44 2.57 -2.96 2.41
C MET A 44 2.96 -1.94 1.34
N GLU A 45 4.23 -1.91 0.94
CA GLU A 45 4.73 -1.09 -0.17
C GLU A 45 3.99 -1.41 -1.48
N LEU A 46 3.81 -2.68 -1.81
CA LEU A 46 3.07 -3.10 -3.01
C LEU A 46 1.59 -2.66 -2.97
N LYS A 47 0.96 -2.67 -1.79
CA LYS A 47 -0.41 -2.17 -1.63
C LYS A 47 -0.47 -0.66 -1.77
N LEU A 48 0.51 0.06 -1.21
CA LEU A 48 0.62 1.50 -1.30
C LEU A 48 0.77 1.94 -2.76
N GLU A 49 1.68 1.32 -3.50
CA GLU A 49 1.90 1.58 -4.93
C GLU A 49 0.61 1.39 -5.75
N LYS A 50 -0.13 0.29 -5.51
CA LYS A 50 -1.41 0.05 -6.17
C LYS A 50 -2.49 1.08 -5.80
N MET A 51 -2.51 1.56 -4.55
CA MET A 51 -3.44 2.61 -4.14
C MET A 51 -3.08 3.93 -4.81
N GLU A 52 -1.79 4.28 -4.86
CA GLU A 52 -1.31 5.51 -5.47
C GLU A 52 -1.62 5.55 -6.98
N ASP A 53 -1.42 4.42 -7.68
CA ASP A 53 -1.80 4.27 -9.09
C ASP A 53 -3.32 4.44 -9.31
N SER A 54 -4.14 3.89 -8.41
CA SER A 54 -5.59 4.04 -8.43
C SER A 54 -6.05 5.49 -8.18
N VAL A 55 -5.37 6.20 -7.27
CA VAL A 55 -5.63 7.62 -6.98
C VAL A 55 -5.29 8.48 -8.19
N ARG A 56 -4.10 8.32 -8.78
CA ARG A 56 -3.68 9.08 -9.97
C ARG A 56 -4.64 8.89 -11.15
N LYS A 57 -5.15 7.68 -11.36
CA LYS A 57 -6.16 7.40 -12.39
C LYS A 57 -7.48 8.13 -12.15
N ARG A 58 -7.93 8.20 -10.89
CA ARG A 58 -9.14 8.94 -10.53
C ARG A 58 -8.98 10.44 -10.73
N GLU A 59 -7.81 11.00 -10.41
CA GLU A 59 -7.51 12.41 -10.62
C GLU A 59 -7.53 12.77 -12.11
N LEU A 60 -6.93 11.95 -12.98
CA LEU A 60 -6.96 12.16 -14.43
C LEU A 60 -8.39 12.16 -14.99
N LEU A 61 -9.24 11.24 -14.51
CA LEU A 61 -10.66 11.21 -14.91
C LEU A 61 -11.41 12.47 -14.45
N ALA A 62 -11.15 12.92 -13.21
CA ALA A 62 -11.77 14.13 -12.67
C ALA A 62 -11.35 15.39 -13.46
N PHE A 63 -10.07 15.52 -13.80
CA PHE A 63 -9.58 16.61 -14.66
C PHE A 63 -10.23 16.60 -16.04
N GLY A 64 -10.39 15.42 -16.66
CA GLY A 64 -11.08 15.29 -17.94
C GLY A 64 -12.54 15.75 -17.88
N LEU A 65 -13.29 15.33 -16.85
CA LEU A 65 -14.68 15.74 -16.63
C LEU A 65 -14.81 17.25 -16.40
N ALA A 66 -13.88 17.85 -15.65
CA ALA A 66 -13.88 19.29 -15.41
C ALA A 66 -13.73 20.10 -16.71
N ILE A 67 -12.83 19.69 -17.61
CA ILE A 67 -12.64 20.36 -18.91
C ILE A 67 -13.90 20.24 -19.77
N VAL A 68 -14.51 19.06 -19.83
CA VAL A 68 -15.75 18.85 -20.59
C VAL A 68 -16.89 19.71 -20.03
N ALA A 69 -17.03 19.81 -18.70
CA ALA A 69 -18.04 20.64 -18.07
C ALA A 69 -17.85 22.13 -18.39
N ILE A 70 -16.62 22.62 -18.37
CA ILE A 70 -16.29 24.00 -18.76
C ILE A 70 -16.64 24.24 -20.23
N ALA A 71 -16.27 23.33 -21.13
CA ALA A 71 -16.57 23.45 -22.54
C ALA A 71 -18.09 23.57 -22.78
N VAL A 72 -18.89 22.68 -22.18
CA VAL A 72 -20.35 22.70 -22.28
C VAL A 72 -20.93 24.01 -21.74
N ALA A 73 -20.44 24.50 -20.60
CA ALA A 73 -20.91 25.76 -20.03
C ALA A 73 -20.65 26.94 -20.97
N ILE A 74 -19.48 26.99 -21.62
CA ILE A 74 -19.16 28.01 -22.62
C ILE A 74 -20.10 27.91 -23.82
N THR A 75 -20.34 26.70 -24.36
CA THR A 75 -21.24 26.53 -25.51
C THR A 75 -22.66 27.00 -25.19
N VAL A 76 -23.16 26.70 -23.98
CA VAL A 76 -24.47 27.16 -23.53
C VAL A 76 -24.52 28.69 -23.51
N VAL A 77 -23.52 29.35 -22.93
CA VAL A 77 -23.44 30.82 -22.89
C VAL A 77 -23.42 31.41 -24.29
N VAL A 78 -22.66 30.84 -25.22
CA VAL A 78 -22.56 31.34 -26.61
C VAL A 78 -23.87 31.16 -27.39
N ILE A 79 -24.63 30.08 -27.15
CA ILE A 79 -25.90 29.85 -27.85
C ILE A 79 -27.02 30.73 -27.29
N TRP A 80 -26.97 31.03 -25.99
CA TRP A 80 -28.00 31.81 -25.31
C TRP A 80 -27.86 33.33 -25.46
N TYR A 81 -26.68 33.82 -25.85
CA TYR A 81 -26.36 35.24 -26.00
C TYR A 81 -26.32 35.61 -27.48
#